data_AF-A0A4R1UNK8-F1
#
_entry.id   AF-A0A4R1UNK8-F1
#
_cell.length_a   1.000
_cell.length_b   1.000
_cell.length_c   1.000
_cell.angle_alpha   90.00
_cell.angle_beta   90.00
_cell.angle_gamma   90.00
#
_symmetry.space_group_name_H-M   'P 1'
#
loop_
_entity.id
_entity.type
_entity.pdbx_description
1 polymer ?
#
loop_
_entity_poly.entity_id
_entity_poly.type
_entity_poly.pdbx_seq_one_letter_code
_entity_poly.pdbx_strand_id
1 'polypeptide(L)'
;MSDASSQGRHPWSLLGIEPTAEASVIRKAYAERLKAMDVDNDVSGYAQLRQARDLALRLARVMGETPDSDVPNGTEDVPNATERPEPAPPRWTFAAPALPGAWDEFADPAARPLATQSLSTKPGELDASTMLERMAWAAAAARDTEQGGVTGAGIPLTTIDPFTAPLLSGSFVGDDALGLRPGETPAERLTILLDPERDNSGEPLSETETRQATRALRAILDEATQAHVSRQQQIEDWLAEILARGWPRSAPLLEDANQAFGWEREWSAHDARPAVQFLGARLRGYRFQQNVLQPDHRFHKAWNELVKPGKAGPFRMLGGPAQSDVDALLRGVRKHFPELESHFAPERVASWESGNRLLTGLLVLLGILAFAIVVAIADSSNPSPHPTHDAPASEMQAPQSGEVSDVVQASVVEAFGQGRDASWLWKNQPDLAQTLTSNTLMGVHAGTDRGAMIDKAVTLVRMRSYLNGRKLSGELFETAMQLRLVQLQAAREQSAHACRQMSDSGWLDGALPLSPEQRAKERAFAARLVEQHALGMPKPDGQHSAMIPGELIGKILKSTKLGQNDVIAALNGKGSDAHRCAVTIALLEATLDWTGSNRRDILMTL
;
A
#
# COMPACT_ATOMS: atom_id res chain seq x y z
N MET A 1 -32.23 42.00 -28.60
CA MET A 1 -31.66 41.97 -27.23
C MET A 1 -32.33 40.85 -26.46
N SER A 2 -31.65 40.31 -25.45
CA SER A 2 -32.05 39.14 -24.65
C SER A 2 -31.79 37.77 -25.32
N ASP A 3 -30.52 37.33 -25.33
CA ASP A 3 -30.18 35.89 -25.13
C ASP A 3 -28.69 35.68 -24.78
N ALA A 4 -28.23 36.28 -23.67
CA ALA A 4 -26.82 36.22 -23.23
C ALA A 4 -26.63 36.07 -21.71
N SER A 5 -27.68 35.67 -20.98
CA SER A 5 -27.66 35.62 -19.49
C SER A 5 -27.95 34.24 -18.90
N SER A 6 -28.17 33.21 -19.74
CA SER A 6 -28.57 31.87 -19.32
C SER A 6 -27.40 30.91 -19.07
N GLN A 7 -26.25 31.10 -19.73
CA GLN A 7 -25.12 30.17 -19.65
C GLN A 7 -24.32 30.24 -18.33
N GLY A 8 -24.46 31.31 -17.54
CA GLY A 8 -23.74 31.51 -16.27
C GLY A 8 -24.34 30.80 -15.03
N ARG A 9 -25.48 30.10 -15.16
CA ARG A 9 -26.19 29.45 -14.02
C ARG A 9 -26.06 27.92 -13.97
N HIS A 10 -25.32 27.32 -14.90
CA HIS A 10 -24.95 25.90 -14.83
C HIS A 10 -23.91 25.70 -13.70
N PRO A 11 -24.03 24.71 -12.80
CA PRO A 11 -24.93 23.55 -12.83
C PRO A 11 -26.30 23.72 -12.15
N TRP A 12 -26.49 24.79 -11.40
CA TRP A 12 -27.62 24.98 -10.47
C TRP A 12 -28.99 24.98 -11.18
N SER A 13 -29.07 25.57 -12.39
CA SER A 13 -30.26 25.56 -13.23
C SER A 13 -30.72 24.15 -13.68
N LEU A 14 -29.77 23.24 -13.93
CA LEU A 14 -30.06 21.83 -14.27
C LEU A 14 -30.51 20.99 -13.07
N LEU A 15 -30.27 21.46 -11.84
CA LEU A 15 -30.84 20.87 -10.63
C LEU A 15 -32.14 21.57 -10.18
N GLY A 16 -32.41 22.79 -10.64
CA GLY A 16 -33.59 23.57 -10.25
C GLY A 16 -33.48 24.22 -8.87
N ILE A 17 -32.25 24.47 -8.40
CA ILE A 17 -31.96 25.12 -7.11
C ILE A 17 -31.09 26.35 -7.33
N GLU A 18 -31.05 27.25 -6.35
CA GLU A 18 -30.06 28.33 -6.31
C GLU A 18 -28.72 27.81 -5.74
N PRO A 19 -27.58 28.49 -5.99
CA PRO A 19 -26.26 28.06 -5.52
C PRO A 19 -26.18 27.89 -3.99
N THR A 20 -25.59 26.78 -3.53
CA THR A 20 -25.50 26.46 -2.10
C THR A 20 -24.28 25.63 -1.74
N ALA A 21 -23.74 25.83 -0.54
CA ALA A 21 -22.72 24.97 0.06
C ALA A 21 -23.28 23.65 0.63
N GLU A 22 -24.61 23.52 0.76
CA GLU A 22 -25.26 22.39 1.40
C GLU A 22 -25.39 21.16 0.47
N ALA A 23 -24.45 20.21 0.60
CA ALA A 23 -24.45 18.95 -0.15
C ALA A 23 -25.68 18.05 0.09
N SER A 24 -26.48 18.33 1.12
CA SER A 24 -27.77 17.68 1.39
C SER A 24 -28.86 18.12 0.39
N VAL A 25 -28.97 19.44 0.14
CA VAL A 25 -29.93 20.07 -0.76
C VAL A 25 -29.67 19.64 -2.21
N ILE A 26 -28.40 19.59 -2.62
CA ILE A 26 -27.96 19.19 -3.97
C ILE A 26 -28.38 17.75 -4.29
N ARG A 27 -28.19 16.83 -3.33
CA ARG A 27 -28.58 15.42 -3.50
C ARG A 27 -30.10 15.24 -3.57
N LYS A 28 -30.85 16.02 -2.79
CA LYS A 28 -32.32 16.01 -2.84
C LYS A 28 -32.85 16.51 -4.19
N ALA A 29 -32.36 17.64 -4.67
CA ALA A 29 -32.75 18.22 -5.96
C ALA A 29 -32.45 17.27 -7.14
N TYR A 30 -31.28 16.61 -7.14
CA TYR A 30 -30.95 15.58 -8.12
C TYR A 30 -31.94 14.41 -8.10
N ALA A 31 -32.31 13.89 -6.92
CA ALA A 31 -33.26 12.78 -6.80
C ALA A 31 -34.68 13.16 -7.29
N GLU A 32 -35.12 14.40 -7.03
CA GLU A 32 -36.40 14.92 -7.51
C GLU A 32 -36.41 15.11 -9.04
N ARG A 33 -35.34 15.68 -9.61
CA ARG A 33 -35.17 15.78 -11.08
C ARG A 33 -35.09 14.40 -11.76
N LEU A 34 -34.37 13.45 -11.16
CA LEU A 34 -34.24 12.09 -11.70
C LEU A 34 -35.57 11.34 -11.69
N LYS A 35 -36.37 11.47 -10.63
CA LYS A 35 -37.69 10.84 -10.52
C LYS A 35 -38.73 11.41 -11.51
N ALA A 36 -38.51 12.63 -11.99
CA ALA A 36 -39.37 13.28 -12.97
C ALA A 36 -38.92 13.05 -14.44
N MET A 37 -37.83 12.31 -14.66
CA MET A 37 -37.22 12.07 -15.96
C MET A 37 -37.43 10.62 -16.41
N ASP A 38 -37.85 10.44 -17.65
CA ASP A 38 -37.89 9.13 -18.30
C ASP A 38 -36.49 8.80 -18.86
N VAL A 39 -35.70 8.09 -18.04
CA VAL A 39 -34.28 7.81 -18.29
C VAL A 39 -34.07 6.92 -19.52
N ASP A 40 -35.05 6.07 -19.85
CA ASP A 40 -34.96 5.15 -21.00
C ASP A 40 -35.17 5.88 -22.33
N ASN A 41 -35.95 6.97 -22.34
CA ASN A 41 -36.16 7.82 -23.51
C ASN A 41 -35.21 9.02 -23.62
N ASP A 42 -34.65 9.54 -22.51
CA ASP A 42 -33.67 10.64 -22.52
C ASP A 42 -32.37 10.34 -21.75
N VAL A 43 -31.61 9.40 -22.31
CA VAL A 43 -30.23 9.08 -21.89
C VAL A 43 -29.33 10.33 -21.87
N SER A 44 -29.57 11.29 -22.78
CA SER A 44 -28.77 12.51 -22.91
C SER A 44 -29.01 13.52 -21.79
N GLY A 45 -30.28 13.66 -21.36
CA GLY A 45 -30.70 14.47 -20.22
C GLY A 45 -30.25 13.86 -18.90
N TYR A 46 -30.27 12.53 -18.78
CA TYR A 46 -29.73 11.84 -17.59
C TYR A 46 -28.22 12.09 -17.43
N ALA A 47 -27.45 12.01 -18.52
CA ALA A 47 -26.02 12.31 -18.51
C ALA A 47 -25.74 13.77 -18.07
N GLN A 48 -26.48 14.74 -18.62
CA GLN A 48 -26.37 16.16 -18.25
C GLN A 48 -26.76 16.41 -16.79
N LEU A 49 -27.86 15.80 -16.31
CA LEU A 49 -28.32 15.92 -14.92
C LEU A 49 -27.30 15.35 -13.93
N ARG A 50 -26.63 14.24 -14.27
CA ARG A 50 -25.55 13.67 -13.47
C ARG A 50 -24.31 14.59 -13.44
N GLN A 51 -23.89 15.10 -14.59
CA GLN A 51 -22.78 16.06 -14.67
C GLN A 51 -23.06 17.33 -13.87
N ALA A 52 -24.30 17.84 -13.90
CA ALA A 52 -24.73 18.98 -13.09
C ALA A 52 -24.59 18.71 -11.59
N ARG A 53 -25.06 17.56 -11.09
CA ARG A 53 -24.87 17.15 -9.69
C ARG A 53 -23.39 17.12 -9.30
N ASP A 54 -22.56 16.52 -10.12
CA ASP A 54 -21.13 16.29 -9.82
C ASP A 54 -20.28 17.58 -9.95
N LEU A 55 -20.78 18.59 -10.69
CA LEU A 55 -20.26 19.96 -10.67
C LEU A 55 -20.76 20.75 -9.45
N ALA A 56 -22.05 20.64 -9.11
CA ALA A 56 -22.66 21.35 -7.99
C ALA A 56 -22.02 20.94 -6.65
N LEU A 57 -21.76 19.64 -6.43
CA LEU A 57 -21.07 19.15 -5.24
C LEU A 57 -19.61 19.65 -5.14
N ARG A 58 -18.93 19.85 -6.27
CA ARG A 58 -17.58 20.45 -6.28
C ARG A 58 -17.61 21.94 -5.95
N LEU A 59 -18.53 22.69 -6.55
CA LEU A 59 -18.71 24.11 -6.25
C LEU A 59 -19.15 24.35 -4.80
N ALA A 60 -20.03 23.51 -4.26
CA ALA A 60 -20.47 23.57 -2.86
C ALA A 60 -19.31 23.44 -1.87
N ARG A 61 -18.33 22.56 -2.17
CA ARG A 61 -17.11 22.41 -1.36
C ARG A 61 -16.29 23.70 -1.34
N VAL A 62 -16.06 24.30 -2.52
CA VAL A 62 -15.35 25.59 -2.65
C VAL A 62 -16.12 26.74 -1.99
N MET A 63 -17.45 26.73 -2.03
CA MET A 63 -18.29 27.73 -1.35
C MET A 63 -18.31 27.56 0.18
N GLY A 64 -17.99 26.36 0.70
CA GLY A 64 -17.85 26.09 2.13
C GLY A 64 -16.46 26.41 2.69
N GLU A 65 -15.45 26.53 1.84
CA GLU A 65 -14.11 27.00 2.20
C GLU A 65 -14.05 28.53 2.07
N THR A 66 -14.40 29.25 3.14
CA THR A 66 -14.17 30.70 3.22
C THR A 66 -12.67 30.99 3.15
N PRO A 67 -12.20 31.80 2.19
CA PRO A 67 -10.79 32.15 2.09
C PRO A 67 -10.44 33.22 3.14
N ASP A 68 -9.27 33.08 3.76
CA ASP A 68 -8.51 34.26 4.15
C ASP A 68 -7.29 34.38 3.22
N SER A 69 -6.87 35.61 2.98
CA SER A 69 -6.22 36.01 1.73
C SER A 69 -4.70 36.00 1.84
N ASP A 70 -4.01 35.47 0.82
CA ASP A 70 -3.17 36.33 -0.03
C ASP A 70 -2.51 35.55 -1.19
N VAL A 71 -2.69 36.08 -2.41
CA VAL A 71 -2.03 35.61 -3.64
C VAL A 71 -1.54 36.83 -4.42
N PRO A 72 -0.28 36.82 -4.85
CA PRO A 72 0.13 37.39 -6.13
C PRO A 72 0.77 36.26 -6.97
N ASN A 73 0.07 35.67 -7.93
CA ASN A 73 -0.20 36.19 -9.29
C ASN A 73 1.09 36.45 -10.09
N GLY A 74 1.24 35.74 -11.22
CA GLY A 74 2.47 35.73 -12.00
C GLY A 74 2.42 34.88 -13.28
N THR A 75 1.44 35.16 -14.14
CA THR A 75 1.44 34.99 -15.61
C THR A 75 1.78 33.62 -16.25
N GLU A 76 0.87 33.18 -17.12
CA GLU A 76 1.06 32.10 -18.11
C GLU A 76 2.13 32.45 -19.15
N ASP A 77 2.87 31.45 -19.64
CA ASP A 77 3.47 31.48 -20.98
C ASP A 77 3.67 30.04 -21.52
N VAL A 78 3.04 29.76 -22.66
CA VAL A 78 3.11 28.52 -23.47
C VAL A 78 2.94 29.01 -24.92
N PRO A 79 3.86 28.74 -25.88
CA PRO A 79 4.11 27.37 -26.34
C PRO A 79 5.53 27.07 -26.92
N ASN A 80 5.87 25.78 -27.12
CA ASN A 80 5.82 25.11 -28.43
C ASN A 80 6.37 23.68 -28.37
N ALA A 81 5.89 22.81 -29.27
CA ALA A 81 6.22 21.40 -29.31
C ALA A 81 7.56 21.10 -30.02
N THR A 82 8.19 19.99 -29.65
CA THR A 82 9.04 19.22 -30.56
C THR A 82 8.83 17.74 -30.28
N GLU A 83 8.41 16.99 -31.29
CA GLU A 83 8.18 15.55 -31.18
C GLU A 83 9.47 14.80 -30.79
N ARG A 84 9.32 13.85 -29.86
CA ARG A 84 10.25 12.72 -29.68
C ARG A 84 9.42 11.44 -29.49
N PRO A 85 9.92 10.30 -29.98
CA PRO A 85 9.13 9.08 -30.07
C PRO A 85 8.72 8.55 -28.70
N GLU A 86 7.50 8.03 -28.58
CA GLU A 86 7.06 7.27 -27.41
C GLU A 86 8.05 6.11 -27.15
N PRO A 87 8.61 6.00 -25.93
CA PRO A 87 9.30 4.78 -25.55
C PRO A 87 8.26 3.67 -25.38
N ALA A 88 8.40 2.58 -26.13
CA ALA A 88 7.52 1.43 -26.06
C ALA A 88 7.39 0.93 -24.60
N PRO A 89 6.18 0.59 -24.12
CA PRO A 89 5.97 0.17 -22.74
C PRO A 89 6.74 -1.13 -22.45
N PRO A 90 7.35 -1.26 -21.25
CA PRO A 90 8.14 -2.44 -20.91
C PRO A 90 7.27 -3.70 -20.86
N ARG A 91 7.58 -4.67 -21.72
CA ARG A 91 6.94 -6.00 -21.76
C ARG A 91 7.35 -6.87 -20.56
N TRP A 92 6.75 -6.62 -19.40
CA TRP A 92 6.78 -7.51 -18.22
C TRP A 92 5.39 -7.54 -17.56
N THR A 93 4.43 -8.22 -18.19
CA THR A 93 3.19 -8.67 -17.53
C THR A 93 3.48 -9.92 -16.68
N PHE A 94 2.74 -10.09 -15.58
CA PHE A 94 2.79 -11.18 -14.57
C PHE A 94 3.45 -10.85 -13.21
N ALA A 95 3.40 -9.59 -12.80
CA ALA A 95 3.20 -9.26 -11.38
C ALA A 95 1.76 -8.74 -11.22
N ALA A 96 1.04 -9.18 -10.20
CA ALA A 96 -0.29 -8.65 -9.92
C ALA A 96 -0.21 -7.12 -9.72
N PRO A 97 -1.09 -6.31 -10.35
CA PRO A 97 -1.08 -4.88 -10.12
C PRO A 97 -1.34 -4.59 -8.64
N ALA A 98 -0.50 -3.76 -8.03
CA ALA A 98 -0.73 -3.26 -6.68
C ALA A 98 -2.04 -2.46 -6.70
N LEU A 99 -3.10 -3.02 -6.12
CA LEU A 99 -4.45 -2.46 -6.12
C LEU A 99 -4.45 -1.06 -5.46
N PRO A 100 -4.63 0.04 -6.22
CA PRO A 100 -4.70 1.36 -5.65
C PRO A 100 -6.11 1.57 -5.08
N GLY A 101 -6.29 1.36 -3.78
CA GLY A 101 -7.58 1.57 -3.14
C GLY A 101 -7.66 1.13 -1.69
N ALA A 102 -7.75 2.12 -0.79
CA ALA A 102 -8.41 2.03 0.52
C ALA A 102 -7.90 0.99 1.55
N TRP A 103 -6.71 0.40 1.34
CA TRP A 103 -6.03 -0.49 2.29
C TRP A 103 -4.90 0.19 3.10
N ASP A 104 -4.40 1.35 2.64
CA ASP A 104 -3.43 2.14 3.40
C ASP A 104 -4.09 3.06 4.45
N GLU A 105 -5.38 3.38 4.32
CA GLU A 105 -6.13 4.24 5.27
C GLU A 105 -6.32 3.62 6.68
N PHE A 106 -6.10 2.32 6.84
CA PHE A 106 -6.24 1.62 8.13
C PHE A 106 -4.90 1.14 8.71
N ALA A 107 -3.78 1.56 8.12
CA ALA A 107 -2.53 1.58 8.86
C ALA A 107 -2.64 2.69 9.91
N ASP A 108 -2.41 2.36 11.18
CA ASP A 108 -2.07 3.35 12.19
C ASP A 108 -0.90 4.18 11.64
N PRO A 109 -0.97 5.53 11.61
CA PRO A 109 0.10 6.37 11.06
C PRO A 109 1.45 6.19 11.76
N ALA A 110 1.50 5.55 12.94
CA ALA A 110 2.73 5.15 13.61
C ALA A 110 3.29 3.77 13.18
N ALA A 111 2.61 3.01 12.30
CA ALA A 111 2.85 1.58 12.09
C ALA A 111 3.20 1.17 10.63
N ARG A 112 4.12 1.90 9.97
CA ARG A 112 4.95 1.41 8.84
C ARG A 112 6.18 2.32 8.70
N PRO A 113 7.38 1.76 8.41
CA PRO A 113 7.61 1.01 7.18
C PRO A 113 8.33 -0.33 7.38
N LEU A 114 7.57 -1.43 7.49
CA LEU A 114 8.12 -2.79 7.43
C LEU A 114 7.25 -3.82 6.69
N ALA A 115 6.14 -3.41 6.05
CA ALA A 115 5.18 -4.36 5.46
C ALA A 115 4.66 -3.96 4.07
N THR A 116 5.43 -3.20 3.29
CA THR A 116 5.20 -2.93 1.85
C THR A 116 6.35 -3.42 0.96
N GLN A 117 7.24 -4.27 1.49
CA GLN A 117 8.24 -5.01 0.72
C GLN A 117 8.12 -6.50 1.05
N SER A 118 7.95 -7.32 0.01
CA SER A 118 7.53 -8.74 0.06
C SER A 118 6.10 -8.92 0.61
N LEU A 119 5.16 -9.58 -0.08
CA LEU A 119 5.33 -10.78 -0.89
C LEU A 119 5.09 -10.57 -2.39
N SER A 120 6.17 -10.30 -3.12
CA SER A 120 6.30 -10.71 -4.53
C SER A 120 7.38 -11.79 -4.56
N THR A 121 7.01 -12.99 -4.13
CA THR A 121 7.86 -14.18 -4.17
C THR A 121 7.66 -14.86 -5.52
N LYS A 122 8.65 -14.68 -6.41
CA LYS A 122 8.75 -15.46 -7.65
C LYS A 122 8.68 -16.96 -7.35
N PRO A 123 7.88 -17.75 -8.09
CA PRO A 123 8.19 -19.16 -8.31
C PRO A 123 9.58 -19.29 -8.97
N GLY A 124 10.27 -20.41 -8.73
CA GLY A 124 11.61 -20.65 -9.28
C GLY A 124 11.68 -20.51 -10.80
N GLU A 125 12.80 -19.99 -11.28
CA GLU A 125 13.10 -19.75 -12.69
C GLU A 125 13.13 -21.09 -13.46
N LEU A 126 12.18 -21.26 -14.39
CA LEU A 126 12.18 -22.38 -15.33
C LEU A 126 13.13 -22.05 -16.49
N ASP A 127 14.15 -22.88 -16.66
CA ASP A 127 15.16 -22.73 -17.71
C ASP A 127 14.54 -22.80 -19.12
N ALA A 128 14.86 -21.80 -19.94
CA ALA A 128 14.39 -21.63 -21.31
C ALA A 128 14.85 -22.76 -22.25
N SER A 129 15.86 -23.54 -21.86
CA SER A 129 16.26 -24.78 -22.57
C SER A 129 15.10 -25.76 -22.75
N THR A 130 14.21 -25.87 -21.76
CA THR A 130 13.12 -26.87 -21.74
C THR A 130 11.96 -26.58 -22.68
N MET A 131 11.85 -25.36 -23.22
CA MET A 131 10.75 -25.00 -24.13
C MET A 131 11.02 -25.45 -25.57
N LEU A 132 12.29 -25.38 -26.03
CA LEU A 132 12.72 -25.83 -27.35
C LEU A 132 12.72 -27.36 -27.48
N GLU A 133 13.11 -28.10 -26.45
CA GLU A 133 13.04 -29.57 -26.45
C GLU A 133 11.60 -30.11 -26.53
N ARG A 134 10.62 -29.36 -25.98
CA ARG A 134 9.19 -29.75 -26.06
C ARG A 134 8.57 -29.54 -27.43
N MET A 135 9.04 -28.56 -28.21
CA MET A 135 8.55 -28.34 -29.58
C MET A 135 9.04 -29.42 -30.57
N ALA A 136 10.17 -30.08 -30.28
CA ALA A 136 10.70 -31.16 -31.11
C ALA A 136 9.80 -32.42 -31.15
N TRP A 137 9.05 -32.71 -30.08
CA TRP A 137 8.10 -33.83 -30.03
C TRP A 137 6.81 -33.55 -30.84
N ALA A 138 6.32 -32.30 -30.83
CA ALA A 138 5.13 -31.93 -31.59
C ALA A 138 5.34 -32.06 -33.11
N ALA A 139 6.54 -31.74 -33.60
CA ALA A 139 6.90 -31.92 -35.01
C ALA A 139 7.05 -33.40 -35.43
N ALA A 140 7.25 -34.32 -34.49
CA ALA A 140 7.32 -35.76 -34.76
C ALA A 140 5.91 -36.39 -34.89
N ALA A 141 4.95 -35.94 -34.06
CA ALA A 141 3.57 -36.45 -34.08
C ALA A 141 2.78 -36.07 -35.35
N ALA A 142 3.17 -34.99 -36.04
CA ALA A 142 2.48 -34.46 -37.21
C ALA A 142 2.68 -35.27 -38.52
N ARG A 143 3.27 -36.47 -38.47
CA ARG A 143 3.60 -37.27 -39.67
C ARG A 143 2.75 -38.52 -39.90
N ASP A 144 1.91 -38.94 -38.96
CA ASP A 144 1.21 -40.24 -39.01
C ASP A 144 -0.32 -40.17 -39.26
N THR A 145 -0.89 -38.99 -39.53
CA THR A 145 -2.36 -38.78 -39.56
C THR A 145 -3.00 -38.65 -40.95
N GLU A 146 -2.44 -39.27 -42.00
CA GLU A 146 -2.99 -39.18 -43.37
C GLU A 146 -4.21 -40.11 -43.66
N GLN A 147 -4.69 -40.93 -42.70
CA GLN A 147 -5.68 -41.98 -43.01
C GLN A 147 -6.81 -42.17 -41.96
N GLY A 148 -8.07 -41.94 -42.37
CA GLY A 148 -9.30 -42.45 -41.73
C GLY A 148 -10.23 -41.43 -41.06
N GLY A 149 -11.56 -41.65 -41.09
CA GLY A 149 -12.57 -40.82 -40.41
C GLY A 149 -13.98 -41.45 -40.37
N VAL A 150 -15.00 -40.70 -39.86
CA VAL A 150 -16.48 -40.93 -40.01
C VAL A 150 -17.08 -42.08 -39.14
N THR A 151 -18.18 -41.98 -38.34
CA THR A 151 -19.24 -40.95 -38.08
C THR A 151 -19.88 -41.05 -36.67
N GLY A 152 -20.33 -39.90 -36.11
CA GLY A 152 -21.71 -39.62 -35.61
C GLY A 152 -22.44 -40.43 -34.51
N ALA A 153 -23.02 -39.72 -33.52
CA ALA A 153 -24.41 -39.84 -33.02
C ALA A 153 -24.67 -38.83 -31.86
N GLY A 154 -25.81 -38.13 -31.85
CA GLY A 154 -26.12 -37.08 -30.86
C GLY A 154 -27.27 -37.42 -29.88
N ILE A 155 -27.33 -36.69 -28.77
CA ILE A 155 -28.42 -36.68 -27.77
C ILE A 155 -28.72 -35.21 -27.43
N PRO A 156 -29.99 -34.75 -27.35
CA PRO A 156 -30.30 -33.33 -27.24
C PRO A 156 -30.17 -32.79 -25.80
N LEU A 157 -29.52 -31.63 -25.65
CA LEU A 157 -29.51 -30.82 -24.43
C LEU A 157 -30.67 -29.81 -24.48
N THR A 158 -31.59 -29.88 -23.52
CA THR A 158 -32.76 -28.98 -23.45
C THR A 158 -32.76 -28.16 -22.16
N THR A 159 -31.84 -27.21 -22.05
CA THR A 159 -31.89 -26.09 -21.06
C THR A 159 -30.94 -24.93 -21.40
N ILE A 160 -29.91 -25.16 -22.20
CA ILE A 160 -29.04 -24.10 -22.74
C ILE A 160 -29.34 -23.95 -24.23
N ASP A 161 -29.65 -22.72 -24.66
CA ASP A 161 -29.90 -22.43 -26.08
C ASP A 161 -28.62 -22.68 -26.90
N PRO A 162 -28.62 -23.63 -27.86
CA PRO A 162 -27.44 -23.98 -28.64
C PRO A 162 -26.95 -22.85 -29.56
N PHE A 163 -27.71 -21.75 -29.71
CA PHE A 163 -27.27 -20.55 -30.40
C PHE A 163 -26.43 -19.59 -29.54
N THR A 164 -26.30 -19.85 -28.23
CA THR A 164 -25.55 -18.97 -27.29
C THR A 164 -24.16 -19.51 -26.94
N ALA A 165 -23.92 -20.82 -27.10
CA ALA A 165 -22.58 -21.39 -26.98
C ALA A 165 -21.88 -21.36 -28.36
N PRO A 166 -20.67 -20.79 -28.49
CA PRO A 166 -19.95 -20.82 -29.76
C PRO A 166 -19.61 -22.28 -30.14
N LEU A 167 -20.15 -22.76 -31.26
CA LEU A 167 -19.78 -24.06 -31.83
C LEU A 167 -18.27 -24.07 -32.13
N LEU A 168 -17.49 -24.83 -31.36
CA LEU A 168 -16.05 -25.00 -31.54
C LEU A 168 -15.77 -26.01 -32.65
N SER A 169 -14.79 -25.76 -33.52
CA SER A 169 -14.46 -26.68 -34.61
C SER A 169 -13.59 -27.84 -34.10
N GLY A 170 -14.14 -29.05 -34.06
CA GLY A 170 -13.49 -30.21 -33.45
C GLY A 170 -12.21 -30.68 -34.16
N SER A 171 -11.07 -30.59 -33.47
CA SER A 171 -9.87 -31.38 -33.76
C SER A 171 -9.89 -32.66 -32.92
N PHE A 172 -10.38 -33.75 -33.50
CA PHE A 172 -10.59 -35.06 -32.84
C PHE A 172 -9.29 -35.85 -32.57
N VAL A 173 -8.22 -35.18 -32.12
CA VAL A 173 -6.93 -35.80 -31.81
C VAL A 173 -6.62 -35.58 -30.33
N GLY A 174 -7.32 -36.31 -29.44
CA GLY A 174 -6.99 -36.31 -28.01
C GLY A 174 -8.08 -36.67 -27.00
N ASP A 175 -9.23 -37.22 -27.37
CA ASP A 175 -10.38 -37.44 -26.46
C ASP A 175 -10.00 -38.10 -25.11
N ASP A 176 -9.23 -39.20 -25.13
CA ASP A 176 -8.74 -39.89 -23.92
C ASP A 176 -7.79 -39.02 -23.07
N ALA A 177 -7.00 -38.13 -23.69
CA ALA A 177 -6.05 -37.26 -22.99
C ALA A 177 -6.74 -36.06 -22.31
N LEU A 178 -7.94 -35.70 -22.75
CA LEU A 178 -8.75 -34.63 -22.16
C LEU A 178 -9.80 -35.17 -21.17
N GLY A 179 -10.12 -36.46 -21.25
CA GLY A 179 -11.18 -37.10 -20.45
C GLY A 179 -12.59 -36.72 -20.93
N LEU A 180 -12.70 -36.18 -22.14
CA LEU A 180 -13.95 -35.83 -22.81
C LEU A 180 -14.71 -37.12 -23.12
N ARG A 181 -16.05 -37.07 -23.11
CA ARG A 181 -16.86 -38.12 -23.73
C ARG A 181 -16.69 -38.00 -25.24
N PRO A 182 -16.78 -39.10 -26.01
CA PRO A 182 -16.68 -39.04 -27.46
C PRO A 182 -17.68 -38.03 -28.05
N GLY A 183 -17.15 -37.02 -28.76
CA GLY A 183 -17.95 -35.94 -29.35
C GLY A 183 -18.26 -34.74 -28.44
N GLU A 184 -17.81 -34.72 -27.18
CA GLU A 184 -17.97 -33.58 -26.26
C GLU A 184 -16.90 -32.51 -26.51
N THR A 185 -17.31 -31.27 -26.75
CA THR A 185 -16.40 -30.14 -26.94
C THR A 185 -15.80 -29.64 -25.62
N PRO A 186 -14.64 -28.93 -25.66
CA PRO A 186 -14.11 -28.24 -24.48
C PRO A 186 -15.11 -27.27 -23.82
N ALA A 187 -15.93 -26.57 -24.61
CA ALA A 187 -16.95 -25.65 -24.09
C ALA A 187 -18.07 -26.38 -23.33
N GLU A 188 -18.57 -27.50 -23.87
CA GLU A 188 -19.57 -28.33 -23.20
C GLU A 188 -19.00 -28.92 -21.91
N ARG A 189 -17.76 -29.44 -21.94
CA ARG A 189 -17.13 -30.00 -20.73
C ARG A 189 -16.93 -28.95 -19.64
N LEU A 190 -16.48 -27.75 -19.99
CA LEU A 190 -16.33 -26.67 -19.02
C LEU A 190 -17.69 -26.28 -18.42
N THR A 191 -18.74 -26.24 -19.25
CA THR A 191 -20.12 -25.95 -18.82
C THR A 191 -20.62 -27.02 -17.84
N ILE A 192 -20.44 -28.31 -18.14
CA ILE A 192 -20.87 -29.45 -17.30
C ILE A 192 -20.15 -29.48 -15.93
N LEU A 193 -18.89 -29.07 -15.87
CA LEU A 193 -18.11 -29.04 -14.62
C LEU A 193 -18.49 -27.87 -13.69
N LEU A 194 -19.01 -26.80 -14.28
CA LEU A 194 -19.36 -25.54 -13.63
C LEU A 194 -20.88 -25.30 -13.55
N ASP A 195 -21.69 -26.31 -13.88
CA ASP A 195 -23.15 -26.24 -13.84
C ASP A 195 -23.67 -25.94 -12.42
N PRO A 196 -24.37 -24.81 -12.18
CA PRO A 196 -24.92 -24.47 -10.88
C PRO A 196 -26.09 -25.37 -10.45
N GLU A 197 -26.77 -26.04 -11.38
CA GLU A 197 -27.92 -26.92 -11.09
C GLU A 197 -27.51 -28.35 -10.71
N ARG A 198 -26.21 -28.68 -10.80
CA ARG A 198 -25.67 -30.00 -10.45
C ARG A 198 -25.73 -30.25 -8.93
N ASP A 199 -26.06 -31.48 -8.52
CA ASP A 199 -26.23 -31.88 -7.11
C ASP A 199 -25.06 -31.50 -6.17
N ASN A 200 -23.84 -31.36 -6.72
CA ASN A 200 -22.64 -30.97 -5.98
C ASN A 200 -22.09 -29.58 -6.34
N SER A 201 -22.94 -28.67 -6.86
CA SER A 201 -22.53 -27.31 -7.25
C SER A 201 -22.00 -26.45 -6.10
N GLY A 202 -22.38 -26.77 -4.85
CA GLY A 202 -21.84 -26.16 -3.63
C GLY A 202 -20.48 -26.71 -3.16
N GLU A 203 -20.01 -27.84 -3.71
CA GLU A 203 -18.70 -28.41 -3.38
C GLU A 203 -17.59 -27.83 -4.28
N PRO A 204 -16.32 -27.78 -3.84
CA PRO A 204 -15.19 -27.45 -4.73
C PRO A 204 -15.03 -28.46 -5.88
N LEU A 205 -14.35 -28.06 -6.97
CA LEU A 205 -13.89 -29.00 -7.99
C LEU A 205 -12.93 -30.02 -7.36
N SER A 206 -13.15 -31.30 -7.63
CA SER A 206 -12.18 -32.36 -7.29
C SER A 206 -10.88 -32.21 -8.12
N GLU A 207 -9.78 -32.88 -7.74
CA GLU A 207 -8.50 -32.78 -8.47
C GLU A 207 -8.62 -33.28 -9.93
N THR A 208 -9.47 -34.28 -10.18
CA THR A 208 -9.79 -34.78 -11.53
C THR A 208 -10.61 -33.78 -12.32
N GLU A 209 -11.69 -33.23 -11.74
CA GLU A 209 -12.51 -32.20 -12.38
C GLU A 209 -11.71 -30.91 -12.65
N THR A 210 -10.85 -30.49 -11.71
CA THR A 210 -9.96 -29.32 -11.88
C THR A 210 -9.04 -29.52 -13.08
N ARG A 211 -8.36 -30.68 -13.18
CA ARG A 211 -7.50 -30.99 -14.33
C ARG A 211 -8.26 -31.00 -15.65
N GLN A 212 -9.49 -31.49 -15.67
CA GLN A 212 -10.35 -31.46 -16.87
C GLN A 212 -10.78 -30.03 -17.22
N ALA A 213 -11.22 -29.24 -16.24
CA ALA A 213 -11.63 -27.86 -16.44
C ALA A 213 -10.47 -26.96 -16.92
N THR A 214 -9.27 -27.10 -16.35
CA THR A 214 -8.07 -26.39 -16.81
C THR A 214 -7.66 -26.79 -18.24
N ARG A 215 -7.80 -28.07 -18.60
CA ARG A 215 -7.55 -28.54 -19.99
C ARG A 215 -8.57 -27.97 -20.97
N ALA A 216 -9.86 -28.02 -20.62
CA ALA A 216 -10.94 -27.46 -21.41
C ALA A 216 -10.78 -25.94 -21.60
N LEU A 217 -10.49 -25.21 -20.52
CA LEU A 217 -10.18 -23.78 -20.56
C LEU A 217 -9.03 -23.48 -21.53
N ARG A 218 -7.91 -24.20 -21.45
CA ARG A 218 -6.76 -23.95 -22.34
C ARG A 218 -7.09 -24.13 -23.82
N ALA A 219 -7.93 -25.10 -24.19
CA ALA A 219 -8.38 -25.25 -25.57
C ALA A 219 -9.28 -24.09 -26.02
N ILE A 220 -10.17 -23.61 -25.15
CA ILE A 220 -11.02 -22.43 -25.41
C ILE A 220 -10.17 -21.16 -25.58
N LEU A 221 -9.16 -20.98 -24.72
CA LEU A 221 -8.23 -19.85 -24.80
C LEU A 221 -7.38 -19.89 -26.08
N ASP A 222 -6.89 -21.07 -26.48
CA ASP A 222 -6.13 -21.23 -27.73
C ASP A 222 -6.99 -20.86 -28.96
N GLU A 223 -8.24 -21.35 -29.06
CA GLU A 223 -9.17 -20.92 -30.11
C GLU A 223 -9.40 -19.40 -30.06
N ALA A 224 -9.59 -18.81 -28.88
CA ALA A 224 -9.79 -17.37 -28.74
C ALA A 224 -8.59 -16.55 -29.25
N THR A 225 -7.35 -17.04 -29.09
CA THR A 225 -6.15 -16.35 -29.63
C THR A 225 -5.99 -16.47 -31.14
N GLN A 226 -6.55 -17.51 -31.75
CA GLN A 226 -6.49 -17.77 -33.20
C GLN A 226 -7.72 -17.20 -33.95
N ALA A 227 -8.78 -16.83 -33.21
CA ALA A 227 -10.01 -16.27 -33.74
C ALA A 227 -9.86 -14.82 -34.25
N HIS A 228 -10.77 -14.43 -35.14
CA HIS A 228 -10.96 -13.01 -35.49
C HIS A 228 -11.66 -12.26 -34.35
N VAL A 229 -11.46 -10.94 -34.26
CA VAL A 229 -11.88 -10.08 -33.13
C VAL A 229 -13.32 -10.34 -32.66
N SER A 230 -14.30 -10.40 -33.57
CA SER A 230 -15.71 -10.63 -33.20
C SER A 230 -15.95 -12.01 -32.56
N ARG A 231 -15.25 -13.06 -33.00
CA ARG A 231 -15.33 -14.40 -32.43
C ARG A 231 -14.54 -14.50 -31.12
N GLN A 232 -13.38 -13.85 -31.02
CA GLN A 232 -12.64 -13.73 -29.76
C GLN A 232 -13.53 -13.09 -28.68
N GLN A 233 -14.21 -11.98 -29.00
CA GLN A 233 -15.11 -11.30 -28.07
C GLN A 233 -16.33 -12.16 -27.68
N GLN A 234 -16.93 -12.91 -28.61
CA GLN A 234 -18.00 -13.87 -28.30
C GLN A 234 -17.54 -14.98 -27.32
N ILE A 235 -16.34 -15.55 -27.53
CA ILE A 235 -15.78 -16.56 -26.63
C ILE A 235 -15.52 -15.96 -25.25
N GLU A 236 -15.01 -14.73 -25.20
CA GLU A 236 -14.70 -14.02 -23.97
C GLU A 236 -15.96 -13.67 -23.15
N ASP A 237 -17.00 -13.13 -23.78
CA ASP A 237 -18.29 -12.82 -23.14
C ASP A 237 -18.96 -14.09 -22.60
N TRP A 238 -19.02 -15.15 -23.40
CA TRP A 238 -19.56 -16.45 -23.00
C TRP A 238 -18.77 -17.07 -21.83
N LEU A 239 -17.44 -17.02 -21.88
CA LEU A 239 -16.59 -17.60 -20.84
C LEU A 239 -16.69 -16.82 -19.51
N ALA A 240 -16.76 -15.49 -19.56
CA ALA A 240 -17.00 -14.67 -18.38
C ALA A 240 -18.32 -15.06 -17.70
N GLU A 241 -19.39 -15.22 -18.47
CA GLU A 241 -20.72 -15.62 -17.97
C GLU A 241 -20.73 -17.03 -17.37
N ILE A 242 -20.07 -18.00 -18.02
CA ILE A 242 -19.92 -19.37 -17.50
C ILE A 242 -19.12 -19.40 -16.19
N LEU A 243 -18.00 -18.68 -16.13
CA LEU A 243 -17.17 -18.61 -14.93
C LEU A 243 -17.89 -17.86 -13.79
N ALA A 244 -18.71 -16.84 -14.08
CA ALA A 244 -19.49 -16.12 -13.09
C ALA A 244 -20.61 -17.01 -12.50
N ARG A 245 -21.39 -17.70 -13.35
CA ARG A 245 -22.44 -18.63 -12.90
C ARG A 245 -21.87 -19.84 -12.16
N GLY A 246 -20.71 -20.33 -12.57
CA GLY A 246 -19.99 -21.42 -11.92
C GLY A 246 -19.23 -21.05 -10.64
N TRP A 247 -19.37 -19.84 -10.11
CA TRP A 247 -18.72 -19.45 -8.85
C TRP A 247 -19.40 -20.12 -7.63
N PRO A 248 -18.68 -20.70 -6.65
CA PRO A 248 -17.22 -20.64 -6.45
C PRO A 248 -16.39 -21.75 -7.10
N ARG A 249 -17.02 -22.74 -7.76
CA ARG A 249 -16.31 -23.85 -8.42
C ARG A 249 -15.33 -23.38 -9.50
N SER A 250 -15.63 -22.28 -10.17
CA SER A 250 -14.77 -21.64 -11.18
C SER A 250 -13.49 -21.00 -10.62
N ALA A 251 -13.33 -20.84 -9.30
CA ALA A 251 -12.21 -20.12 -8.69
C ALA A 251 -10.80 -20.54 -9.18
N PRO A 252 -10.46 -21.85 -9.34
CA PRO A 252 -9.14 -22.28 -9.80
C PRO A 252 -8.82 -21.90 -11.26
N LEU A 253 -9.81 -21.42 -12.02
CA LEU A 253 -9.73 -21.14 -13.46
C LEU A 253 -9.64 -19.64 -13.76
N LEU A 254 -9.97 -18.80 -12.78
CA LEU A 254 -10.10 -17.35 -13.00
C LEU A 254 -8.77 -16.66 -13.28
N GLU A 255 -7.66 -17.16 -12.73
CA GLU A 255 -6.32 -16.59 -12.94
C GLU A 255 -5.90 -16.74 -14.41
N ASP A 256 -5.92 -17.97 -14.95
CA ASP A 256 -5.63 -18.29 -16.36
C ASP A 256 -6.55 -17.50 -17.32
N ALA A 257 -7.85 -17.40 -17.02
CA ALA A 257 -8.81 -16.67 -17.86
C ALA A 257 -8.58 -15.14 -17.83
N ASN A 258 -8.42 -14.55 -16.64
CA ASN A 258 -8.11 -13.13 -16.46
C ASN A 258 -6.79 -12.75 -17.15
N GLN A 259 -5.79 -13.62 -17.08
CA GLN A 259 -4.48 -13.43 -17.71
C GLN A 259 -4.57 -13.40 -19.24
N ALA A 260 -5.42 -14.24 -19.84
CA ALA A 260 -5.56 -14.35 -21.30
C ALA A 260 -6.28 -13.14 -21.93
N PHE A 261 -7.34 -12.65 -21.30
CA PHE A 261 -8.14 -11.53 -21.83
C PHE A 261 -7.75 -10.14 -21.26
N GLY A 262 -7.08 -10.12 -20.10
CA GLY A 262 -6.64 -8.89 -19.45
C GLY A 262 -7.78 -8.12 -18.78
N TRP A 263 -8.77 -8.85 -18.23
CA TRP A 263 -9.97 -8.35 -17.54
C TRP A 263 -9.66 -7.40 -16.37
N GLU A 264 -8.49 -7.50 -15.75
CA GLU A 264 -7.97 -6.53 -14.77
C GLU A 264 -8.12 -5.06 -15.18
N ARG A 265 -8.03 -4.76 -16.48
CA ARG A 265 -8.19 -3.41 -17.03
C ARG A 265 -9.63 -2.92 -16.99
N GLU A 266 -10.61 -3.83 -17.08
CA GLU A 266 -12.04 -3.52 -17.05
C GLU A 266 -12.58 -3.37 -15.64
N TRP A 267 -11.98 -3.98 -14.62
CA TRP A 267 -12.55 -4.00 -13.25
C TRP A 267 -12.79 -2.61 -12.62
N SER A 268 -12.09 -1.59 -13.10
CA SER A 268 -12.21 -0.20 -12.65
C SER A 268 -12.97 0.70 -13.65
N ALA A 269 -13.39 0.14 -14.78
CA ALA A 269 -14.16 0.83 -15.80
C ALA A 269 -15.63 0.97 -15.38
N HIS A 270 -16.29 2.05 -15.80
CA HIS A 270 -17.70 2.31 -15.42
C HIS A 270 -18.70 1.52 -16.28
N ASP A 271 -18.22 0.99 -17.40
CA ASP A 271 -18.86 0.17 -18.42
C ASP A 271 -18.38 -1.30 -18.38
N ALA A 272 -17.73 -1.71 -17.29
CA ALA A 272 -17.28 -3.08 -17.08
C ALA A 272 -18.44 -4.09 -17.23
N ARG A 273 -18.21 -5.15 -18.01
CA ARG A 273 -19.19 -6.24 -18.19
C ARG A 273 -19.58 -6.83 -16.82
N PRO A 274 -20.87 -7.05 -16.51
CA PRO A 274 -21.30 -7.48 -15.18
C PRO A 274 -20.63 -8.76 -14.68
N ALA A 275 -20.48 -9.77 -15.54
CA ALA A 275 -19.77 -11.01 -15.22
C ALA A 275 -18.28 -10.76 -14.89
N VAL A 276 -17.59 -9.94 -15.69
CA VAL A 276 -16.18 -9.56 -15.46
C VAL A 276 -15.99 -8.78 -14.17
N GLN A 277 -16.90 -7.84 -13.85
CA GLN A 277 -16.89 -7.11 -12.59
C GLN A 277 -17.15 -8.02 -11.38
N PHE A 278 -18.12 -8.93 -11.48
CA PHE A 278 -18.47 -9.93 -10.47
C PHE A 278 -17.27 -10.85 -10.18
N LEU A 279 -16.60 -11.35 -11.22
CA LEU A 279 -15.41 -12.18 -11.13
C LEU A 279 -14.21 -11.41 -10.58
N GLY A 280 -14.01 -10.16 -10.99
CA GLY A 280 -12.91 -9.32 -10.52
C GLY A 280 -12.94 -9.07 -9.01
N ALA A 281 -14.12 -8.86 -8.42
CA ALA A 281 -14.25 -8.77 -6.96
C ALA A 281 -13.79 -10.07 -6.26
N ARG A 282 -14.24 -11.21 -6.79
CA ARG A 282 -14.00 -12.55 -6.24
C ARG A 282 -12.57 -13.03 -6.41
N LEU A 283 -11.92 -12.74 -7.55
CA LEU A 283 -10.52 -13.06 -7.78
C LEU A 283 -9.61 -12.26 -6.84
N ARG A 284 -9.95 -11.01 -6.51
CA ARG A 284 -9.23 -10.24 -5.48
C ARG A 284 -9.39 -10.87 -4.08
N GLY A 285 -10.60 -11.30 -3.71
CA GLY A 285 -10.85 -12.02 -2.46
C GLY A 285 -10.10 -13.36 -2.39
N TYR A 286 -10.09 -14.13 -3.47
CA TYR A 286 -9.37 -15.40 -3.59
C TYR A 286 -7.85 -15.23 -3.47
N ARG A 287 -7.25 -14.27 -4.20
CA ARG A 287 -5.82 -13.92 -4.08
C ARG A 287 -5.47 -13.45 -2.66
N PHE A 288 -6.34 -12.66 -2.02
CA PHE A 288 -6.16 -12.25 -0.62
C PHE A 288 -6.18 -13.46 0.33
N GLN A 289 -7.14 -14.37 0.17
CA GLN A 289 -7.21 -15.61 0.96
C GLN A 289 -5.95 -16.46 0.80
N GLN A 290 -5.48 -16.68 -0.43
CA GLN A 290 -4.23 -17.42 -0.69
C GLN A 290 -3.02 -16.78 -0.01
N ASN A 291 -2.92 -15.44 -0.03
CA ASN A 291 -1.85 -14.71 0.63
C ASN A 291 -1.94 -14.77 2.17
N VAL A 292 -3.15 -14.63 2.75
CA VAL A 292 -3.35 -14.70 4.20
C VAL A 292 -3.06 -16.09 4.76
N LEU A 293 -3.27 -17.14 3.97
CA LEU A 293 -2.92 -18.52 4.34
C LEU A 293 -1.41 -18.78 4.37
N GLN A 294 -0.56 -17.89 3.84
CA GLN A 294 0.90 -18.03 3.96
C GLN A 294 1.39 -17.74 5.40
N PRO A 295 2.30 -18.56 5.97
CA PRO A 295 2.72 -18.42 7.38
C PRO A 295 3.40 -17.11 7.76
N ASP A 296 3.97 -16.40 6.79
CA ASP A 296 4.67 -15.12 6.92
C ASP A 296 3.74 -13.90 6.81
N HIS A 297 2.49 -14.10 6.39
CA HIS A 297 1.53 -13.01 6.26
C HIS A 297 1.09 -12.47 7.63
N ARG A 298 1.07 -11.14 7.80
CA ARG A 298 0.69 -10.46 9.07
C ARG A 298 -0.59 -11.02 9.69
N PHE A 299 -1.63 -11.20 8.86
CA PHE A 299 -2.93 -11.67 9.32
C PHE A 299 -3.09 -13.20 9.41
N HIS A 300 -2.05 -13.99 9.11
CA HIS A 300 -2.11 -15.46 9.14
C HIS A 300 -2.59 -16.01 10.50
N LYS A 301 -2.00 -15.50 11.59
CA LYS A 301 -2.39 -15.89 12.96
C LYS A 301 -3.81 -15.45 13.30
N ALA A 302 -4.25 -14.30 12.79
CA ALA A 302 -5.61 -13.79 13.00
C ALA A 302 -6.65 -14.63 12.25
N TRP A 303 -6.37 -14.94 10.98
CA TRP A 303 -7.20 -15.81 10.13
C TRP A 303 -7.35 -17.20 10.73
N ASN A 304 -6.24 -17.86 11.06
CA ASN A 304 -6.24 -19.19 11.67
C ASN A 304 -6.92 -19.22 13.04
N GLU A 305 -6.98 -18.10 13.76
CA GLU A 305 -7.79 -18.00 14.98
C GLU A 305 -9.28 -17.85 14.63
N LEU A 306 -9.64 -16.95 13.70
CA LEU A 306 -11.03 -16.69 13.30
C LEU A 306 -11.76 -17.89 12.66
N VAL A 307 -11.03 -18.80 12.02
CA VAL A 307 -11.59 -20.04 11.43
C VAL A 307 -11.90 -21.10 12.51
N LYS A 308 -11.33 -21.03 13.72
CA LYS A 308 -11.55 -22.06 14.76
C LYS A 308 -12.97 -22.03 15.32
N PRO A 309 -13.63 -23.19 15.50
CA PRO A 309 -14.95 -23.26 16.11
C PRO A 309 -14.95 -22.88 17.61
N GLY A 310 -16.11 -22.44 18.11
CA GLY A 310 -16.37 -22.16 19.53
C GLY A 310 -15.88 -20.78 20.03
N LYS A 311 -15.91 -20.55 21.35
CA LYS A 311 -15.58 -19.27 22.02
C LYS A 311 -14.13 -19.15 22.49
N ALA A 312 -13.67 -17.91 22.70
CA ALA A 312 -12.24 -17.63 22.85
C ALA A 312 -11.78 -18.00 24.25
N GLY A 313 -10.67 -18.73 24.34
CA GLY A 313 -10.11 -19.14 25.62
C GLY A 313 -9.73 -17.92 26.49
N PRO A 314 -9.89 -18.00 27.82
CA PRO A 314 -9.58 -16.88 28.72
C PRO A 314 -8.11 -16.43 28.66
N PHE A 315 -7.21 -17.30 28.20
CA PHE A 315 -5.78 -17.03 28.05
C PHE A 315 -5.36 -16.62 26.62
N ARG A 316 -6.28 -16.11 25.78
CA ARG A 316 -6.00 -15.75 24.37
C ARG A 316 -4.79 -14.83 24.17
N MET A 317 -4.45 -14.01 25.17
CA MET A 317 -3.31 -13.08 25.13
C MET A 317 -1.94 -13.73 25.32
N LEU A 318 -1.83 -14.99 25.77
CA LEU A 318 -0.54 -15.67 26.02
C LEU A 318 0.06 -16.39 24.80
N GLY A 319 -0.56 -16.29 23.62
CA GLY A 319 -0.08 -16.93 22.40
C GLY A 319 -0.98 -16.81 21.16
N GLY A 320 -2.11 -16.12 21.25
CA GLY A 320 -2.98 -15.81 20.12
C GLY A 320 -2.50 -14.62 19.28
N PRO A 321 -3.23 -14.27 18.22
CA PRO A 321 -3.02 -13.03 17.47
C PRO A 321 -3.29 -11.79 18.34
N ALA A 322 -2.69 -10.65 17.97
CA ALA A 322 -3.02 -9.37 18.60
C ALA A 322 -4.47 -8.96 18.27
N GLN A 323 -5.18 -8.38 19.25
CA GLN A 323 -6.55 -7.87 19.05
C GLN A 323 -6.63 -6.89 17.88
N SER A 324 -5.64 -6.00 17.74
CA SER A 324 -5.55 -5.04 16.64
C SER A 324 -5.45 -5.69 15.25
N ASP A 325 -4.78 -6.84 15.13
CA ASP A 325 -4.69 -7.59 13.87
C ASP A 325 -6.00 -8.34 13.55
N VAL A 326 -6.69 -8.87 14.57
CA VAL A 326 -8.02 -9.47 14.41
C VAL A 326 -9.04 -8.42 13.99
N ASP A 327 -9.08 -7.28 14.66
CA ASP A 327 -10.01 -6.19 14.36
C ASP A 327 -9.72 -5.56 12.98
N ALA A 328 -8.44 -5.45 12.59
CA ALA A 328 -8.04 -4.98 11.27
C ALA A 328 -8.45 -5.97 10.16
N LEU A 329 -8.24 -7.27 10.38
CA LEU A 329 -8.66 -8.32 9.45
C LEU A 329 -10.18 -8.32 9.25
N LEU A 330 -10.96 -8.28 10.34
CA LEU A 330 -12.44 -8.26 10.27
C LEU A 330 -12.98 -7.02 9.56
N ARG A 331 -12.47 -5.82 9.88
CA ARG A 331 -12.86 -4.58 9.18
C ARG A 331 -12.50 -4.64 7.70
N GLY A 332 -11.31 -5.16 7.38
CA GLY A 332 -10.83 -5.31 6.02
C GLY A 332 -11.72 -6.23 5.18
N VAL A 333 -11.94 -7.45 5.68
CA VAL A 333 -12.82 -8.44 5.05
C VAL A 333 -14.21 -7.85 4.81
N ARG A 334 -14.86 -7.27 5.83
CA ARG A 334 -16.20 -6.69 5.67
C ARG A 334 -16.30 -5.53 4.67
N LYS A 335 -15.26 -4.67 4.59
CA LYS A 335 -15.27 -3.50 3.70
C LYS A 335 -15.02 -3.87 2.23
N HIS A 336 -14.26 -4.94 1.97
CA HIS A 336 -13.69 -5.20 0.64
C HIS A 336 -13.95 -6.60 0.08
N PHE A 337 -14.11 -7.61 0.94
CA PHE A 337 -14.31 -9.03 0.60
C PHE A 337 -15.37 -9.68 1.51
N PRO A 338 -16.60 -9.11 1.63
CA PRO A 338 -17.59 -9.56 2.61
C PRO A 338 -17.96 -11.04 2.46
N GLU A 339 -17.79 -11.62 1.28
CA GLU A 339 -17.94 -13.06 1.02
C GLU A 339 -17.00 -13.94 1.87
N LEU A 340 -15.81 -13.44 2.21
CA LEU A 340 -14.84 -14.21 3.01
C LEU A 340 -15.21 -14.30 4.49
N GLU A 341 -16.13 -13.47 5.00
CA GLU A 341 -16.58 -13.58 6.40
C GLU A 341 -17.29 -14.92 6.68
N SER A 342 -17.88 -15.55 5.65
CA SER A 342 -18.48 -16.89 5.74
C SER A 342 -17.48 -18.01 6.06
N HIS A 343 -16.17 -17.78 5.89
CA HIS A 343 -15.13 -18.72 6.31
C HIS A 343 -14.78 -18.63 7.80
N PHE A 344 -15.24 -17.60 8.52
CA PHE A 344 -14.98 -17.43 9.95
C PHE A 344 -16.08 -18.05 10.80
N ALA A 345 -15.70 -18.64 11.93
CA ALA A 345 -16.67 -19.19 12.87
C ALA A 345 -17.39 -18.02 13.59
N PRO A 346 -18.73 -17.90 13.50
CA PRO A 346 -19.44 -16.70 13.98
C PRO A 346 -19.32 -16.49 15.50
N GLU A 347 -19.32 -17.58 16.28
CA GLU A 347 -19.07 -17.50 17.73
C GLU A 347 -17.65 -17.02 18.06
N ARG A 348 -16.68 -17.33 17.20
CA ARG A 348 -15.29 -16.92 17.36
C ARG A 348 -15.15 -15.44 17.07
N VAL A 349 -15.71 -14.95 15.96
CA VAL A 349 -15.80 -13.52 15.63
C VAL A 349 -16.43 -12.74 16.79
N ALA A 350 -17.64 -13.12 17.21
CA ALA A 350 -18.36 -12.45 18.29
C ALA A 350 -17.57 -12.40 19.61
N SER A 351 -16.82 -13.46 19.94
CA SER A 351 -15.99 -13.49 21.15
C SER A 351 -14.74 -12.59 21.09
N TRP A 352 -14.25 -12.24 19.90
CA TRP A 352 -13.18 -11.25 19.74
C TRP A 352 -13.74 -9.82 19.80
N GLU A 353 -14.89 -9.58 19.18
CA GLU A 353 -15.58 -8.27 19.14
C GLU A 353 -16.21 -7.85 20.47
N SER A 354 -16.72 -8.78 21.28
CA SER A 354 -17.45 -8.43 22.51
C SER A 354 -16.60 -7.69 23.55
N GLY A 355 -15.28 -7.87 23.50
CA GLY A 355 -14.30 -7.42 24.50
C GLY A 355 -14.48 -8.13 25.84
N ASN A 356 -13.38 -8.42 26.56
CA ASN A 356 -13.50 -9.06 27.87
C ASN A 356 -13.78 -8.04 28.99
N ARG A 357 -14.94 -7.36 28.90
CA ARG A 357 -15.35 -6.23 29.75
C ARG A 357 -15.27 -6.55 31.26
N LEU A 358 -15.46 -7.82 31.64
CA LEU A 358 -15.32 -8.29 33.02
C LEU A 358 -13.88 -8.22 33.54
N LEU A 359 -12.87 -8.55 32.72
CA LEU A 359 -11.47 -8.47 33.13
C LEU A 359 -10.97 -7.02 33.16
N THR A 360 -11.38 -6.21 32.18
CA THR A 360 -11.11 -4.76 32.18
C THR A 360 -11.76 -4.09 33.39
N GLY A 361 -13.01 -4.43 33.71
CA GLY A 361 -13.72 -3.96 34.90
C GLY A 361 -13.03 -4.39 36.19
N LEU A 362 -12.59 -5.65 36.30
CA LEU A 362 -11.86 -6.14 37.47
C LEU A 362 -10.52 -5.42 37.69
N LEU A 363 -9.76 -5.18 36.61
CA LEU A 363 -8.49 -4.45 36.67
C LEU A 363 -8.68 -2.97 37.02
N VAL A 364 -9.72 -2.33 36.47
CA VAL A 364 -10.12 -0.96 36.87
C VAL A 364 -10.56 -0.93 38.34
N LEU A 365 -11.31 -1.92 38.82
CA LEU A 365 -11.77 -1.98 40.21
C LEU A 365 -10.61 -2.25 41.18
N LEU A 366 -9.65 -3.10 40.83
CA LEU A 366 -8.38 -3.27 41.56
C LEU A 366 -7.54 -2.00 41.55
N GLY A 367 -7.47 -1.28 40.42
CA GLY A 367 -6.81 0.03 40.32
C GLY A 367 -7.47 1.09 41.21
N ILE A 368 -8.81 1.15 41.22
CA ILE A 368 -9.59 2.04 42.10
C ILE A 368 -9.39 1.67 43.57
N LEU A 369 -9.32 0.38 43.91
CA LEU A 369 -9.09 -0.07 45.29
C LEU A 369 -7.67 0.28 45.76
N ALA A 370 -6.65 0.08 44.92
CA ALA A 370 -5.28 0.50 45.20
C ALA A 370 -5.17 2.03 45.32
N PHE A 371 -5.86 2.78 44.45
CA PHE A 371 -5.94 4.24 44.53
C PHE A 371 -6.65 4.71 45.81
N ALA A 372 -7.75 4.06 46.21
CA ALA A 372 -8.45 4.37 47.46
C ALA A 372 -7.57 4.12 48.71
N ILE A 373 -6.72 3.10 48.70
CA ILE A 373 -5.73 2.86 49.75
C ILE A 373 -4.68 3.98 49.78
N VAL A 374 -4.19 4.44 48.62
CA VAL A 374 -3.26 5.59 48.52
C VAL A 374 -3.91 6.89 49.00
N VAL A 375 -5.17 7.15 48.61
CA VAL A 375 -5.92 8.33 49.06
C VAL A 375 -6.18 8.30 50.56
N ALA A 376 -6.53 7.16 51.14
CA ALA A 376 -6.71 7.01 52.59
C ALA A 376 -5.42 7.25 53.42
N ILE A 377 -4.25 7.15 52.79
CA ILE A 377 -2.95 7.51 53.39
C ILE A 377 -2.64 9.01 53.20
N ALA A 378 -3.13 9.60 52.10
CA ALA A 378 -2.91 11.01 51.76
C ALA A 378 -3.84 11.98 52.52
N ASP A 379 -5.01 11.53 52.99
CA ASP A 379 -6.09 12.37 53.57
C ASP A 379 -5.82 12.86 55.02
N SER A 380 -4.56 13.18 55.33
CA SER A 380 -4.15 13.80 56.61
C SER A 380 -3.96 15.33 56.52
N SER A 381 -4.41 15.95 55.43
CA SER A 381 -4.51 17.41 55.30
C SER A 381 -5.76 17.84 54.50
N ASN A 382 -6.57 18.68 55.15
CA ASN A 382 -7.96 19.05 54.79
C ASN A 382 -8.00 20.32 53.86
N PRO A 383 -9.14 20.75 53.27
CA PRO A 383 -9.52 20.28 51.92
C PRO A 383 -9.99 21.39 50.91
N SER A 384 -10.21 20.95 49.65
CA SER A 384 -11.16 21.52 48.64
C SER A 384 -10.83 22.87 47.94
N PRO A 385 -11.46 23.22 46.79
CA PRO A 385 -12.25 22.42 45.81
C PRO A 385 -11.84 22.57 44.31
N HIS A 386 -12.31 21.64 43.48
CA HIS A 386 -12.60 21.84 42.04
C HIS A 386 -14.15 21.79 41.83
N PRO A 387 -14.75 22.01 40.64
CA PRO A 387 -14.22 22.48 39.34
C PRO A 387 -15.05 23.63 38.70
N THR A 388 -14.62 24.17 37.55
CA THR A 388 -15.53 24.56 36.43
C THR A 388 -14.81 24.47 35.09
N HIS A 389 -15.52 24.06 34.04
CA HIS A 389 -15.08 24.17 32.66
C HIS A 389 -15.03 25.64 32.21
N ASP A 390 -13.98 25.99 31.48
CA ASP A 390 -13.99 26.76 30.22
C ASP A 390 -12.57 27.27 29.96
N ALA A 391 -11.91 26.76 28.91
CA ALA A 391 -10.60 27.21 28.48
C ALA A 391 -10.59 27.39 26.96
N PRO A 392 -10.21 28.58 26.43
CA PRO A 392 -10.03 28.78 25.00
C PRO A 392 -8.77 28.03 24.52
N ALA A 393 -8.55 28.00 23.20
CA ALA A 393 -7.36 27.38 22.61
C ALA A 393 -6.08 27.92 23.27
N SER A 394 -5.36 27.05 24.01
CA SER A 394 -4.14 27.44 24.72
C SER A 394 -3.07 27.90 23.74
N GLU A 395 -2.55 29.10 23.98
CA GLU A 395 -1.26 29.51 23.44
C GLU A 395 -0.20 28.45 23.78
N MET A 396 0.60 28.07 22.79
CA MET A 396 1.50 26.92 22.89
C MET A 396 2.78 27.30 23.65
N GLN A 397 2.68 27.36 24.97
CA GLN A 397 3.74 27.79 25.88
C GLN A 397 4.62 26.62 26.36
N ALA A 398 5.90 26.89 26.65
CA ALA A 398 6.85 25.89 27.13
C ALA A 398 6.48 25.36 28.54
N PRO A 399 6.76 24.09 28.88
CA PRO A 399 6.56 23.55 30.23
C PRO A 399 7.42 24.29 31.26
N GLN A 400 6.81 24.97 32.22
CA GLN A 400 7.52 25.91 33.09
C GLN A 400 8.27 25.26 34.28
N SER A 401 7.98 24.01 34.64
CA SER A 401 8.69 23.30 35.72
C SER A 401 8.46 21.78 35.69
N GLY A 402 9.36 21.02 36.34
CA GLY A 402 9.24 19.57 36.56
C GLY A 402 10.17 18.73 35.69
N GLU A 403 10.22 17.42 35.97
CA GLU A 403 11.16 16.46 35.37
C GLU A 403 11.18 16.50 33.83
N VAL A 404 10.01 16.60 33.19
CA VAL A 404 9.89 16.73 31.72
C VAL A 404 10.60 17.99 31.22
N SER A 405 10.49 19.12 31.92
CA SER A 405 11.17 20.37 31.54
C SER A 405 12.68 20.23 31.68
N ASP A 406 13.17 19.62 32.77
CA ASP A 406 14.60 19.40 33.01
C ASP A 406 15.24 18.46 31.95
N VAL A 407 14.53 17.43 31.53
CA VAL A 407 14.99 16.49 30.51
C VAL A 407 14.93 17.11 29.11
N VAL A 408 13.89 17.88 28.79
CA VAL A 408 13.83 18.66 27.53
C VAL A 408 14.97 19.68 27.48
N GLN A 409 15.21 20.43 28.56
CA GLN A 409 16.31 21.39 28.65
C GLN A 409 17.67 20.72 28.43
N ALA A 410 17.94 19.60 29.11
CA ALA A 410 19.16 18.83 28.91
C ALA A 410 19.28 18.29 27.47
N SER A 411 18.17 17.85 26.87
CA SER A 411 18.12 17.38 25.48
C SER A 411 18.46 18.48 24.48
N VAL A 412 17.98 19.71 24.69
CA VAL A 412 18.30 20.87 23.83
C VAL A 412 19.76 21.28 23.97
N VAL A 413 20.28 21.39 25.20
CA VAL A 413 21.70 21.72 25.45
C VAL A 413 22.63 20.66 24.85
N GLU A 414 22.29 19.37 24.98
CA GLU A 414 23.07 18.31 24.34
C GLU A 414 22.95 18.38 22.82
N ALA A 415 21.74 18.47 22.26
CA ALA A 415 21.49 18.46 20.81
C ALA A 415 22.17 19.63 20.07
N PHE A 416 22.08 20.85 20.61
CA PHE A 416 22.47 22.11 19.95
C PHE A 416 23.67 22.83 20.58
N GLY A 417 24.14 22.35 21.74
CA GLY A 417 25.28 22.93 22.47
C GLY A 417 24.89 23.99 23.50
N GLN A 418 25.89 24.39 24.28
CA GLN A 418 25.77 25.36 25.37
C GLN A 418 25.22 26.71 24.89
N GLY A 419 24.40 27.36 25.72
CA GLY A 419 23.76 28.65 25.40
C GLY A 419 22.48 28.56 24.56
N ARG A 420 22.02 27.36 24.17
CA ARG A 420 20.67 27.11 23.64
C ARG A 420 19.82 26.44 24.70
N ASP A 421 18.64 27.01 25.00
CA ASP A 421 17.67 26.49 25.96
C ASP A 421 16.35 26.10 25.28
N ALA A 422 15.44 25.46 26.03
CA ALA A 422 14.12 25.08 25.52
C ALA A 422 13.36 26.29 24.96
N SER A 423 13.46 27.45 25.60
CA SER A 423 12.85 28.72 25.18
C SER A 423 13.32 29.16 23.78
N TRP A 424 14.63 29.08 23.51
CA TRP A 424 15.22 29.33 22.20
C TRP A 424 14.68 28.35 21.15
N LEU A 425 14.53 27.06 21.49
CA LEU A 425 13.99 26.10 20.53
C LEU A 425 12.50 26.34 20.25
N TRP A 426 11.68 26.61 21.27
CA TRP A 426 10.27 26.97 21.11
C TRP A 426 10.09 28.22 20.22
N LYS A 427 10.97 29.22 20.35
CA LYS A 427 10.95 30.43 19.53
C LYS A 427 11.30 30.19 18.06
N ASN A 428 12.28 29.33 17.78
CA ASN A 428 12.84 29.17 16.43
C ASN A 428 12.31 27.94 15.67
N GLN A 429 11.88 26.87 16.34
CA GLN A 429 11.40 25.64 15.70
C GLN A 429 10.34 24.94 16.59
N PRO A 430 9.12 25.51 16.71
CA PRO A 430 8.11 25.02 17.66
C PRO A 430 7.65 23.58 17.40
N ASP A 431 7.64 23.10 16.14
CA ASP A 431 7.28 21.69 15.84
C ASP A 431 8.28 20.71 16.46
N LEU A 432 9.57 21.05 16.43
CA LEU A 432 10.63 20.23 17.00
C LEU A 432 10.61 20.33 18.54
N ALA A 433 10.39 21.52 19.09
CA ALA A 433 10.22 21.72 20.52
C ALA A 433 9.08 20.86 21.07
N GLN A 434 7.90 20.93 20.45
CA GLN A 434 6.75 20.10 20.78
C GLN A 434 7.06 18.60 20.65
N THR A 435 7.71 18.18 19.56
CA THR A 435 8.10 16.76 19.37
C THR A 435 9.01 16.27 20.51
N LEU A 436 10.01 17.06 20.91
CA LEU A 436 10.91 16.70 22.02
C LEU A 436 10.17 16.65 23.36
N THR A 437 9.30 17.61 23.65
CA THR A 437 8.47 17.62 24.87
C THR A 437 7.53 16.40 24.92
N SER A 438 6.84 16.08 23.82
CA SER A 438 5.95 14.91 23.76
C SER A 438 6.69 13.60 23.94
N ASN A 439 7.85 13.44 23.28
CA ASN A 439 8.68 12.24 23.43
C ASN A 439 9.23 12.08 24.86
N THR A 440 9.62 13.19 25.50
CA THR A 440 10.06 13.19 26.90
C THR A 440 8.92 12.85 27.86
N LEU A 441 7.73 13.42 27.67
CA LEU A 441 6.55 13.12 28.49
C LEU A 441 6.18 11.62 28.43
N MET A 442 6.17 11.03 27.22
CA MET A 442 5.96 9.60 27.05
C MET A 442 7.07 8.76 27.70
N GLY A 443 8.33 9.22 27.61
CA GLY A 443 9.47 8.56 28.25
C GLY A 443 9.37 8.52 29.77
N VAL A 444 9.03 9.65 30.41
CA VAL A 444 8.80 9.76 31.85
C VAL A 444 7.64 8.86 32.30
N HIS A 445 6.49 8.90 31.60
CA HIS A 445 5.35 8.02 31.90
C HIS A 445 5.70 6.52 31.77
N ALA A 446 6.61 6.16 30.87
CA ALA A 446 7.08 4.79 30.68
C ALA A 446 8.24 4.38 31.62
N GLY A 447 8.71 5.26 32.50
CA GLY A 447 9.87 5.01 33.36
C GLY A 447 11.18 4.84 32.58
N THR A 448 11.31 5.51 31.43
CA THR A 448 12.53 5.48 30.60
C THR A 448 13.66 6.23 31.30
N ASP A 449 14.88 5.71 31.23
CA ASP A 449 16.07 6.40 31.75
C ASP A 449 16.29 7.78 31.10
N ARG A 450 16.81 8.73 31.91
CA ARG A 450 17.07 10.11 31.50
C ARG A 450 18.11 10.21 30.39
N GLY A 451 19.17 9.42 30.42
CA GLY A 451 20.17 9.36 29.36
C GLY A 451 19.55 8.86 28.05
N ALA A 452 18.79 7.76 28.13
CA ALA A 452 18.10 7.20 26.97
C ALA A 452 17.07 8.16 26.33
N MET A 453 16.42 9.04 27.12
CA MET A 453 15.56 10.10 26.58
C MET A 453 16.35 11.19 25.84
N ILE A 454 17.49 11.61 26.39
CA ILE A 454 18.40 12.59 25.76
C ILE A 454 18.99 12.02 24.46
N ASP A 455 19.45 10.77 24.45
CA ASP A 455 19.97 10.11 23.25
C ASP A 455 18.93 10.05 22.12
N LYS A 456 17.67 9.72 22.44
CA LYS A 456 16.56 9.75 21.47
C LYS A 456 16.33 11.14 20.88
N ALA A 457 16.45 12.20 21.69
CA ALA A 457 16.35 13.57 21.20
C ALA A 457 17.51 13.94 20.25
N VAL A 458 18.74 13.53 20.58
CA VAL A 458 19.92 13.73 19.72
C VAL A 458 19.77 12.97 18.40
N THR A 459 19.32 11.71 18.42
CA THR A 459 19.12 10.92 17.20
C THR A 459 18.01 11.52 16.32
N LEU A 460 16.91 12.03 16.90
CA LEU A 460 15.90 12.77 16.15
C LEU A 460 16.49 14.01 15.45
N VAL A 461 17.25 14.82 16.19
CA VAL A 461 17.90 16.04 15.66
C VAL A 461 18.92 15.71 14.57
N ARG A 462 19.73 14.65 14.77
CA ARG A 462 20.69 14.13 13.77
C ARG A 462 20.01 13.72 12.48
N MET A 463 18.97 12.89 12.58
CA MET A 463 18.20 12.39 11.44
C MET A 463 17.58 13.56 10.64
N ARG A 464 16.91 14.51 11.32
CA ARG A 464 16.34 15.70 10.67
C ARG A 464 17.43 16.58 10.02
N SER A 465 18.58 16.75 10.69
CA SER A 465 19.68 17.57 10.18
C SER A 465 20.24 17.04 8.86
N TYR A 466 20.37 15.71 8.72
CA TYR A 466 20.79 15.07 7.47
C TYR A 466 19.68 15.13 6.40
N LEU A 467 18.44 14.69 6.71
CA LEU A 467 17.36 14.60 5.72
C LEU A 467 16.91 15.96 5.17
N ASN A 468 16.96 17.02 5.97
CA ASN A 468 16.68 18.37 5.51
C ASN A 468 17.94 19.02 4.91
N GLY A 469 19.10 18.85 5.56
CA GLY A 469 20.38 19.44 5.11
C GLY A 469 20.80 19.01 3.71
N ARG A 470 20.55 17.75 3.32
CA ARG A 470 20.82 17.26 1.95
C ARG A 470 20.00 17.99 0.88
N LYS A 471 18.82 18.52 1.20
CA LYS A 471 17.97 19.28 0.26
C LYS A 471 18.43 20.73 0.07
N LEU A 472 19.20 21.27 1.02
CA LEU A 472 19.73 22.64 0.95
C LEU A 472 20.82 22.79 -0.12
N SER A 473 21.31 24.01 -0.31
CA SER A 473 22.34 24.37 -1.28
C SER A 473 23.57 24.99 -0.61
N GLY A 474 24.69 25.04 -1.33
CA GLY A 474 25.94 25.66 -0.87
C GLY A 474 26.53 24.98 0.38
N GLU A 475 27.13 25.79 1.26
CA GLU A 475 27.87 25.36 2.45
C GLU A 475 27.09 24.38 3.35
N LEU A 476 25.77 24.55 3.48
CA LEU A 476 24.93 23.72 4.35
C LEU A 476 24.74 22.31 3.81
N PHE A 477 24.68 22.17 2.49
CA PHE A 477 24.67 20.88 1.81
C PHE A 477 26.00 20.14 2.02
N GLU A 478 27.12 20.83 1.79
CA GLU A 478 28.45 20.26 2.01
C GLU A 478 28.64 19.81 3.47
N THR A 479 28.23 20.65 4.42
CA THR A 479 28.32 20.34 5.86
C THR A 479 27.44 19.13 6.23
N ALA A 480 26.22 19.03 5.68
CA ALA A 480 25.36 17.87 5.88
C ALA A 480 26.02 16.56 5.39
N MET A 481 26.62 16.58 4.20
CA MET A 481 27.25 15.39 3.59
C MET A 481 28.58 15.01 4.26
N GLN A 482 29.36 15.99 4.72
CA GLN A 482 30.57 15.74 5.51
C GLN A 482 30.24 15.17 6.90
N LEU A 483 29.24 15.72 7.59
CA LEU A 483 28.76 15.16 8.87
C LEU A 483 28.18 13.76 8.70
N ARG A 484 27.45 13.51 7.61
CA ARG A 484 26.94 12.18 7.25
C ARG A 484 28.06 11.15 7.10
N LEU A 485 29.17 11.51 6.45
CA LEU A 485 30.33 10.63 6.32
C LEU A 485 30.93 10.28 7.69
N VAL A 486 31.15 11.29 8.54
CA VAL A 486 31.67 11.12 9.91
C VAL A 486 30.74 10.23 10.75
N GLN A 487 29.43 10.44 10.65
CA GLN A 487 28.43 9.66 11.39
C GLN A 487 28.43 8.19 10.95
N LEU A 488 28.46 7.90 9.64
CA LEU A 488 28.52 6.53 9.11
C LEU A 488 29.82 5.82 9.50
N GLN A 489 30.96 6.54 9.51
CA GLN A 489 32.23 6.02 9.97
C GLN A 489 32.19 5.63 11.46
N ALA A 490 31.64 6.50 12.32
CA ALA A 490 31.46 6.20 13.75
C ALA A 490 30.44 5.07 14.01
N ALA A 491 29.38 4.97 13.20
CA ALA A 491 28.41 3.88 13.30
C ALA A 491 29.04 2.53 12.89
N ARG A 492 29.93 2.52 11.90
CA ARG A 492 30.71 1.34 11.49
C ARG A 492 31.61 0.80 12.60
N GLU A 493 32.16 1.68 13.44
CA GLU A 493 32.99 1.29 14.59
C GLU A 493 32.20 0.54 15.66
N GLN A 494 30.88 0.78 15.79
CA GLN A 494 29.99 -0.03 16.62
C GLN A 494 29.68 -1.36 15.97
N SER A 495 29.16 -1.34 14.72
CA SER A 495 28.97 -2.53 13.90
C SER A 495 28.65 -2.19 12.45
N ALA A 496 28.86 -3.15 11.55
CA ALA A 496 28.34 -3.09 10.19
C ALA A 496 26.81 -2.85 10.14
N HIS A 497 26.07 -3.44 11.08
CA HIS A 497 24.62 -3.29 11.17
C HIS A 497 24.19 -1.87 11.55
N ALA A 498 24.83 -1.27 12.57
CA ALA A 498 24.59 0.12 13.00
C ALA A 498 24.84 1.12 11.85
N CYS A 499 25.96 0.95 11.14
CA CYS A 499 26.25 1.73 9.93
C CYS A 499 25.14 1.61 8.87
N ARG A 500 24.61 0.39 8.65
CA ARG A 500 23.58 0.15 7.65
C ARG A 500 22.20 0.66 8.09
N GLN A 501 21.83 0.51 9.36
CA GLN A 501 20.63 1.13 9.95
C GLN A 501 20.66 2.65 9.75
N MET A 502 21.78 3.28 10.08
CA MET A 502 22.00 4.71 9.89
C MET A 502 21.97 5.11 8.41
N SER A 503 22.59 4.34 7.53
CA SER A 503 22.55 4.53 6.07
C SER A 503 21.11 4.58 5.57
N ASP A 504 20.31 3.56 5.85
CA ASP A 504 19.01 3.38 5.20
C ASP A 504 17.90 4.25 5.82
N SER A 505 18.02 4.67 7.08
CA SER A 505 16.95 5.38 7.81
C SER A 505 17.33 6.76 8.35
N GLY A 506 18.62 7.09 8.41
CA GLY A 506 19.13 8.25 9.16
C GLY A 506 19.05 8.10 10.68
N TRP A 507 18.45 7.01 11.19
CA TRP A 507 18.27 6.70 12.60
C TRP A 507 19.31 5.66 13.08
N LEU A 508 19.67 5.73 14.35
CA LEU A 508 20.49 4.75 15.06
C LEU A 508 19.98 4.63 16.49
N ASP A 509 19.80 3.40 16.97
CA ASP A 509 19.40 3.16 18.35
C ASP A 509 20.59 3.30 19.31
N GLY A 510 20.50 4.28 20.23
CA GLY A 510 21.53 4.61 21.21
C GLY A 510 22.51 5.70 20.76
N ALA A 511 23.50 5.98 21.62
CA ALA A 511 24.51 7.00 21.38
C ALA A 511 25.50 6.61 20.26
N LEU A 512 25.90 7.60 19.46
CA LEU A 512 26.93 7.48 18.42
C LEU A 512 28.29 7.92 18.98
N PRO A 513 29.41 7.19 18.77
CA PRO A 513 30.69 7.44 19.44
C PRO A 513 31.49 8.53 18.72
N LEU A 514 30.92 9.73 18.60
CA LEU A 514 31.59 10.89 18.00
C LEU A 514 32.64 11.47 18.96
N SER A 515 33.78 11.91 18.40
CA SER A 515 34.75 12.69 19.16
C SER A 515 34.15 14.03 19.64
N PRO A 516 34.68 14.66 20.70
CA PRO A 516 34.19 15.95 21.18
C PRO A 516 34.16 17.03 20.09
N GLU A 517 35.13 17.03 19.18
CA GLU A 517 35.19 17.95 18.04
C GLU A 517 34.11 17.65 16.99
N GLN A 518 33.93 16.38 16.63
CA GLN A 518 32.89 15.95 15.68
C GLN A 518 31.49 16.28 16.23
N ARG A 519 31.24 16.01 17.51
CA ARG A 519 29.98 16.34 18.19
C ARG A 519 29.78 17.85 18.28
N ALA A 520 30.83 18.65 18.48
CA ALA A 520 30.74 20.11 18.46
C ALA A 520 30.33 20.64 17.06
N LYS A 521 30.90 20.10 15.98
CA LYS A 521 30.50 20.43 14.60
C LYS A 521 29.05 20.05 14.32
N GLU A 522 28.61 18.87 14.77
CA GLU A 522 27.23 18.40 14.63
C GLU A 522 26.23 19.31 15.37
N ARG A 523 26.53 19.70 16.62
CA ARG A 523 25.72 20.68 17.40
C ARG A 523 25.63 22.04 16.71
N ALA A 524 26.75 22.56 16.21
CA ALA A 524 26.81 23.84 15.51
C ALA A 524 25.97 23.84 14.23
N PHE A 525 26.05 22.76 13.44
CA PHE A 525 25.24 22.61 12.22
C PHE A 525 23.75 22.49 12.53
N ALA A 526 23.35 21.62 13.47
CA ALA A 526 21.95 21.45 13.87
C ALA A 526 21.31 22.78 14.34
N ALA A 527 22.06 23.60 15.08
CA ALA A 527 21.57 24.90 15.53
C ALA A 527 21.44 25.92 14.39
N ARG A 528 22.38 25.94 13.43
CA ARG A 528 22.29 26.78 12.22
C ARG A 528 21.08 26.41 11.36
N LEU A 529 20.65 25.14 11.37
CA LEU A 529 19.39 24.72 10.73
C LEU A 529 18.15 25.24 11.47
N VAL A 530 18.14 25.24 12.81
CA VAL A 530 17.05 25.84 13.62
C VAL A 530 16.96 27.34 13.38
N GLU A 531 18.10 28.05 13.34
CA GLU A 531 18.19 29.49 13.05
C GLU A 531 17.71 29.85 11.63
N GLN A 532 17.54 28.85 10.74
CA GLN A 532 16.99 28.99 9.39
C GLN A 532 15.60 28.34 9.22
N HIS A 533 14.96 27.92 10.31
CA HIS A 533 13.68 27.18 10.31
C HIS A 533 13.70 25.87 9.48
N ALA A 534 14.91 25.32 9.24
CA ALA A 534 15.17 24.19 8.35
C ALA A 534 15.21 22.84 9.07
N LEU A 535 14.86 22.77 10.36
CA LEU A 535 14.89 21.53 11.18
C LEU A 535 13.49 20.99 11.53
N GLY A 536 12.47 21.42 10.79
CA GLY A 536 11.11 20.88 10.86
C GLY A 536 11.02 19.42 10.41
N MET A 537 9.82 18.84 10.49
CA MET A 537 9.56 17.46 10.06
C MET A 537 10.00 17.23 8.59
N PRO A 538 10.86 16.24 8.31
CA PRO A 538 11.31 15.96 6.94
C PRO A 538 10.14 15.55 6.05
N LYS A 539 10.00 16.24 4.90
CA LYS A 539 9.02 15.87 3.88
C LYS A 539 9.46 14.57 3.19
N PRO A 540 8.56 13.61 2.93
CA PRO A 540 8.88 12.42 2.13
C PRO A 540 9.47 12.83 0.77
N ASP A 541 10.53 12.16 0.36
CA ASP A 541 11.08 12.26 -1.00
C ASP A 541 10.64 11.04 -1.83
N GLY A 542 10.59 11.21 -3.15
CA GLY A 542 10.51 10.08 -4.07
C GLY A 542 11.80 9.25 -4.08
N GLN A 543 11.81 8.15 -4.82
CA GLN A 543 13.04 7.39 -5.04
C GLN A 543 14.03 8.22 -5.87
N HIS A 544 15.20 8.51 -5.31
CA HIS A 544 16.30 9.11 -6.03
C HIS A 544 17.18 8.01 -6.66
N SER A 545 17.54 8.19 -7.92
CA SER A 545 18.49 7.35 -8.65
C SER A 545 19.48 8.25 -9.39
N ALA A 546 20.75 7.91 -9.34
CA ALA A 546 21.83 8.69 -9.95
C ALA A 546 22.80 7.76 -10.70
N MET A 547 23.26 8.21 -11.86
CA MET A 547 24.29 7.49 -12.62
C MET A 547 25.67 7.75 -12.00
N ILE A 548 26.28 6.71 -11.44
CA ILE A 548 27.63 6.77 -10.86
C ILE A 548 28.68 6.61 -11.97
N PRO A 549 29.63 7.56 -12.16
CA PRO A 549 30.69 7.45 -13.16
C PRO A 549 31.62 6.26 -12.89
N GLY A 550 32.13 5.65 -13.96
CA GLY A 550 33.07 4.52 -13.85
C GLY A 550 34.34 4.85 -13.05
N GLU A 551 34.79 6.11 -13.04
CA GLU A 551 35.90 6.58 -12.22
C GLU A 551 35.61 6.47 -10.72
N LEU A 552 34.39 6.82 -10.28
CA LEU A 552 33.98 6.65 -8.88
C LEU A 552 33.85 5.17 -8.52
N ILE A 553 33.32 4.33 -9.40
CA ILE A 553 33.33 2.87 -9.22
C ILE A 553 34.77 2.35 -9.05
N GLY A 554 35.72 2.83 -9.86
CA GLY A 554 37.14 2.51 -9.73
C GLY A 554 37.74 2.93 -8.37
N LYS A 555 37.40 4.12 -7.87
CA LYS A 555 37.78 4.58 -6.51
C LYS A 555 37.19 3.66 -5.43
N ILE A 556 35.92 3.28 -5.53
CA ILE A 556 35.22 2.41 -4.56
C ILE A 556 35.83 1.00 -4.52
N LEU A 557 36.12 0.41 -5.69
CA LEU A 557 36.78 -0.90 -5.76
C LEU A 557 38.16 -0.86 -5.08
N LYS A 558 38.93 0.20 -5.33
CA LYS A 558 40.27 0.37 -4.74
C LYS A 558 40.23 0.60 -3.22
N SER A 559 39.29 1.37 -2.70
CA SER A 559 39.19 1.69 -1.27
C SER A 559 38.57 0.55 -0.45
N THR A 560 37.49 -0.06 -0.95
CA THR A 560 36.80 -1.16 -0.26
C THR A 560 37.51 -2.51 -0.39
N LYS A 561 38.33 -2.70 -1.44
CA LYS A 561 38.96 -3.98 -1.83
C LYS A 561 37.95 -5.10 -2.15
N LEU A 562 36.70 -4.74 -2.44
CA LEU A 562 35.64 -5.68 -2.82
C LEU A 562 35.69 -6.01 -4.32
N GLY A 563 35.12 -7.14 -4.71
CA GLY A 563 34.93 -7.50 -6.11
C GLY A 563 33.88 -6.61 -6.79
N GLN A 564 33.95 -6.48 -8.12
CA GLN A 564 33.00 -5.65 -8.89
C GLN A 564 31.54 -6.08 -8.68
N ASN A 565 31.29 -7.39 -8.59
CA ASN A 565 29.96 -7.93 -8.34
C ASN A 565 29.43 -7.58 -6.93
N ASP A 566 30.31 -7.57 -5.91
CA ASP A 566 29.94 -7.18 -4.54
C ASP A 566 29.62 -5.69 -4.44
N VAL A 567 30.40 -4.83 -5.11
CA VAL A 567 30.12 -3.39 -5.19
C VAL A 567 28.79 -3.13 -5.91
N ILE A 568 28.54 -3.79 -7.04
CA ILE A 568 27.25 -3.69 -7.75
C ILE A 568 26.09 -4.19 -6.87
N ALA A 569 26.26 -5.31 -6.16
CA ALA A 569 25.24 -5.80 -5.23
C ALA A 569 24.95 -4.78 -4.13
N ALA A 570 25.99 -4.24 -3.49
CA ALA A 570 25.87 -3.25 -2.42
C ALA A 570 25.16 -1.96 -2.87
N LEU A 571 25.50 -1.43 -4.05
CA LEU A 571 24.83 -0.27 -4.65
C LEU A 571 23.36 -0.53 -4.99
N ASN A 572 22.98 -1.78 -5.23
CA ASN A 572 21.58 -2.20 -5.42
C ASN A 572 20.89 -2.60 -4.10
N GLY A 573 21.44 -2.23 -2.94
CA GLY A 573 20.86 -2.54 -1.62
C GLY A 573 21.00 -4.00 -1.16
N LYS A 574 21.78 -4.81 -1.89
CA LYS A 574 21.99 -6.26 -1.64
C LYS A 574 23.36 -6.52 -1.00
N GLY A 575 23.61 -7.78 -0.62
CA GLY A 575 24.86 -8.20 0.03
C GLY A 575 24.84 -8.01 1.55
N SER A 576 25.98 -8.22 2.19
CA SER A 576 26.11 -8.12 3.65
C SER A 576 26.05 -6.67 4.13
N ASP A 577 25.60 -6.44 5.37
CA ASP A 577 25.64 -5.12 6.00
C ASP A 577 27.06 -4.53 5.97
N ALA A 578 28.11 -5.36 6.05
CA ALA A 578 29.50 -4.94 5.97
C ALA A 578 29.88 -4.43 4.57
N HIS A 579 29.50 -5.14 3.50
CA HIS A 579 29.76 -4.71 2.12
C HIS A 579 28.96 -3.44 1.81
N ARG A 580 27.68 -3.39 2.20
CA ARG A 580 26.82 -2.21 2.03
C ARG A 580 27.38 -0.98 2.74
N CYS A 581 27.70 -1.10 4.02
CA CYS A 581 28.33 -0.01 4.79
C CYS A 581 29.64 0.48 4.14
N ALA A 582 30.55 -0.45 3.78
CA ALA A 582 31.83 -0.09 3.18
C ALA A 582 31.67 0.64 1.84
N VAL A 583 30.74 0.19 0.99
CA VAL A 583 30.46 0.81 -0.31
C VAL A 583 29.76 2.16 -0.16
N THR A 584 28.80 2.32 0.76
CA THR A 584 28.16 3.62 1.03
C THR A 584 29.18 4.66 1.50
N ILE A 585 30.01 4.31 2.48
CA ILE A 585 31.07 5.20 2.98
C ILE A 585 32.05 5.56 1.86
N ALA A 586 32.54 4.56 1.11
CA ALA A 586 33.49 4.78 0.03
C ALA A 586 32.92 5.62 -1.13
N LEU A 587 31.64 5.45 -1.46
CA LEU A 587 30.96 6.26 -2.48
C LEU A 587 30.75 7.69 -1.99
N LEU A 588 30.31 7.88 -0.74
CA LEU A 588 30.13 9.22 -0.15
C LEU A 588 31.46 9.99 -0.09
N GLU A 589 32.53 9.35 0.41
CA GLU A 589 33.90 9.89 0.44
C GLU A 589 34.40 10.24 -0.97
N ALA A 590 34.31 9.29 -1.92
CA ALA A 590 34.76 9.51 -3.29
C ALA A 590 33.95 10.58 -4.07
N THR A 591 32.69 10.81 -3.68
CA THR A 591 31.78 11.81 -4.28
C THR A 591 31.94 13.19 -3.64
N LEU A 592 32.28 13.28 -2.35
CA LEU A 592 32.63 14.56 -1.73
C LEU A 592 33.81 15.24 -2.45
N ASP A 593 34.82 14.46 -2.86
CA ASP A 593 35.97 14.89 -3.66
C ASP A 593 35.71 14.97 -5.18
N TRP A 594 34.49 14.64 -5.64
CA TRP A 594 34.16 14.64 -7.07
C TRP A 594 33.82 16.05 -7.56
N THR A 595 34.20 16.38 -8.80
CA THR A 595 33.94 17.70 -9.42
C THR A 595 32.99 17.63 -10.62
N GLY A 596 32.48 16.45 -10.98
CA GLY A 596 31.52 16.28 -12.08
C GLY A 596 30.12 16.82 -11.75
N SER A 597 29.37 17.19 -12.79
CA SER A 597 28.03 17.82 -12.66
C SER A 597 27.01 16.97 -11.91
N ASN A 598 27.09 15.64 -12.00
CA ASN A 598 26.22 14.69 -11.31
C ASN A 598 26.54 14.47 -9.82
N ARG A 599 27.55 15.16 -9.26
CA ARG A 599 27.96 15.03 -7.85
C ARG A 599 26.78 15.16 -6.88
N ARG A 600 25.94 16.18 -7.07
CA ARG A 600 24.79 16.43 -6.18
C ARG A 600 23.77 15.29 -6.24
N ASP A 601 23.48 14.78 -7.43
CA ASP A 601 22.50 13.71 -7.62
C ASP A 601 22.96 12.42 -6.93
N ILE A 602 24.25 12.09 -7.02
CA ILE A 602 24.84 10.93 -6.33
C ILE A 602 24.75 11.11 -4.81
N LEU A 603 25.14 12.27 -4.28
CA LEU A 603 25.07 12.56 -2.85
C LEU A 603 23.62 12.50 -2.30
N MET A 604 22.62 12.83 -3.13
CA MET A 604 21.20 12.71 -2.76
C MET A 604 20.70 11.25 -2.63
N THR A 605 21.48 10.26 -3.09
CA THR A 605 21.16 8.82 -2.92
C THR A 605 21.74 8.17 -1.65
N LEU A 606 22.45 8.92 -0.80
CA LEU A 606 23.29 8.43 0.33
C LEU A 606 22.95 9.12 1.67
#